data_AF-A0A3F3Q7I4-F1
#
_entry.id   AF-A0A3F3Q7I4-F1
#
_cell.length_a   1.000
_cell.length_b   1.000
_cell.length_c   1.000
_cell.angle_alpha   90.00
_cell.angle_beta   90.00
_cell.angle_gamma   90.00
#
_symmetry.space_group_name_H-M   'P 1'
#
loop_
_entity.id
_entity.type
_entity.pdbx_description
1 polymer ?
#
loop_
_entity_poly.entity_id
_entity_poly.type
_entity_poly.pdbx_seq_one_letter_code
_entity_poly.pdbx_strand_id
1 'polypeptide(L)'
;MHSLHNIHSVNVQHAENLQAFILNISASDTSVSASQLKIGTPLLLVRTGEIYSDRNSTRDSPDHDAVPVSIHFVLFESSLHFLFLSLGRTILPMAASQPPFSYRRLIHDNQAQFESLVQNGDVKPVLLWHLMLPLVLSILALLVPQQRGGRYVRPLVLACVIGITSNVLQHRRMLTGGNGYMGGLIPVWSTIWSATILLFRNVERDFKRIERHPLSSTMTISNGDAALNGHAKGPKCMVTTNNSSAEPVLWQPYPQTLSHRLNWVISVATSMRGPEWNWRIPTMGALPASVQAQLNNSPEHHSKEEKATTTTNTNPELITMRTRLRATLTLFIQSYLLLDLIKLLMIRDQFFMGSVSPPAPPPFPFHHLTPYPILIHIYRCLVTGTGVLAALNYVTCLNPLIFGGLSLAFPNAAKSLTSVPLSAPYLYPPAFGPFFTSILDHSLAGCWSLWWHQLFRYGFISAAHWLLSLLPSRLSTSRSVRRVLTAFVAFSLSGLVHASGSYVQNRETYPFAGPFRFFVLQAVGVLVQGVISPLWLWMPRPARRACNAVFAVSWLVGTAGSLVEDFSRGGLWFTEPLPIIDGESR
;
A
#
# COMPACT_ATOMS: atom_id res chain seq x y z
N MET A 1 -35.64 -27.39 41.66
CA MET A 1 -35.53 -25.98 41.26
C MET A 1 -34.55 -25.21 42.18
N HIS A 2 -33.34 -25.76 42.43
CA HIS A 2 -32.42 -25.21 43.45
C HIS A 2 -30.92 -25.19 43.04
N SER A 3 -30.61 -25.40 41.75
CA SER A 3 -29.24 -25.52 41.23
C SER A 3 -28.93 -24.59 40.06
N LEU A 4 -29.62 -23.44 39.99
CA LEU A 4 -29.36 -22.38 38.98
C LEU A 4 -29.02 -21.02 39.61
N HIS A 5 -29.16 -20.86 40.94
CA HIS A 5 -28.92 -19.58 41.60
C HIS A 5 -27.46 -19.36 42.04
N ASN A 6 -26.65 -20.43 42.15
CA ASN A 6 -25.25 -20.37 42.64
C ASN A 6 -24.18 -20.11 41.56
N ILE A 7 -24.54 -20.13 40.27
CA ILE A 7 -23.58 -19.81 39.19
C ILE A 7 -23.55 -18.31 38.90
N HIS A 8 -24.64 -17.59 39.20
CA HIS A 8 -24.72 -16.16 38.93
C HIS A 8 -24.04 -15.28 40.00
N SER A 9 -23.99 -15.74 41.26
CA SER A 9 -23.35 -15.02 42.37
C SER A 9 -21.82 -15.04 42.29
N VAL A 10 -21.22 -16.16 41.91
CA VAL A 10 -19.75 -16.32 41.84
C VAL A 10 -19.12 -15.44 40.75
N ASN A 11 -19.82 -15.23 39.62
CA ASN A 11 -19.32 -14.37 38.53
C ASN A 11 -19.47 -12.86 38.81
N VAL A 12 -20.42 -12.43 39.65
CA VAL A 12 -20.54 -11.02 40.05
C VAL A 12 -19.45 -10.66 41.07
N GLN A 13 -19.20 -11.52 42.05
CA GLN A 13 -18.15 -11.29 43.06
C GLN A 13 -16.74 -11.17 42.45
N HIS A 14 -16.44 -11.89 41.36
CA HIS A 14 -15.16 -11.78 40.66
C HIS A 14 -15.03 -10.49 39.83
N ALA A 15 -16.12 -9.95 39.29
CA ALA A 15 -16.11 -8.68 38.56
C ALA A 15 -15.91 -7.49 39.52
N GLU A 16 -16.61 -7.48 40.65
CA GLU A 16 -16.49 -6.41 41.66
C GLU A 16 -15.10 -6.41 42.32
N ASN A 17 -14.52 -7.57 42.61
CA ASN A 17 -13.16 -7.66 43.16
C ASN A 17 -12.09 -7.15 42.19
N LEU A 18 -12.24 -7.35 40.86
CA LEU A 18 -11.31 -6.82 39.87
C LEU A 18 -11.45 -5.30 39.71
N GLN A 19 -12.68 -4.78 39.80
CA GLN A 19 -12.95 -3.34 39.73
C GLN A 19 -12.45 -2.63 41.00
N ALA A 20 -12.58 -3.24 42.18
CA ALA A 20 -12.00 -2.76 43.43
C ALA A 20 -10.46 -2.78 43.41
N PHE A 21 -9.83 -3.81 42.82
CA PHE A 21 -8.36 -3.87 42.70
C PHE A 21 -7.80 -2.77 41.79
N ILE A 22 -8.50 -2.43 40.70
CA ILE A 22 -8.11 -1.34 39.79
C ILE A 22 -8.33 0.04 40.45
N LEU A 23 -9.38 0.20 41.26
CA LEU A 23 -9.63 1.45 42.00
C LEU A 23 -8.66 1.66 43.17
N ASN A 24 -8.23 0.61 43.87
CA ASN A 24 -7.24 0.73 44.96
C ASN A 24 -5.82 1.07 44.49
N ILE A 25 -5.48 0.89 43.21
CA ILE A 25 -4.22 1.40 42.64
C ILE A 25 -4.31 2.92 42.36
N SER A 26 -5.52 3.50 42.36
CA SER A 26 -5.76 4.93 42.14
C SER A 26 -5.93 5.75 43.42
N ALA A 27 -5.81 5.15 44.61
CA ALA A 27 -6.12 5.79 45.88
C ALA A 27 -5.09 5.43 47.00
N SER A 28 -3.92 6.06 46.96
CA SER A 28 -3.06 6.21 48.13
C SER A 28 -2.37 7.58 48.09
N ASP A 29 -2.82 8.49 48.95
CA ASP A 29 -2.40 9.89 48.97
C ASP A 29 -0.92 10.09 49.30
N THR A 30 -0.34 11.17 48.78
CA THR A 30 0.27 12.18 49.68
C THR A 30 0.37 13.53 49.00
N SER A 31 -0.26 14.54 49.62
CA SER A 31 -0.24 15.93 49.19
C SER A 31 1.07 16.63 49.54
N VAL A 32 1.76 17.22 48.56
CA VAL A 32 2.74 18.30 48.79
C VAL A 32 2.59 19.40 47.74
N SER A 33 2.60 20.65 48.20
CA SER A 33 2.46 21.85 47.37
C SER A 33 3.76 22.25 46.66
N ALA A 34 3.60 22.84 45.48
CA ALA A 34 4.47 23.78 44.76
C ALA A 34 6.00 23.78 44.99
N SER A 35 6.71 23.78 43.83
CA SER A 35 8.11 24.16 43.59
C SER A 35 9.19 23.09 43.84
N GLN A 36 10.22 23.14 42.97
CA GLN A 36 11.46 22.35 42.98
C GLN A 36 11.35 20.83 42.78
N LEU A 37 11.52 20.37 41.52
CA LEU A 37 12.48 19.29 41.22
C LEU A 37 12.92 19.32 39.75
N LYS A 38 14.17 19.72 39.48
CA LYS A 38 14.86 19.46 38.21
C LYS A 38 15.52 18.08 38.28
N ILE A 39 15.17 17.13 37.42
CA ILE A 39 15.98 15.92 37.20
C ILE A 39 16.16 15.68 35.70
N GLY A 40 17.42 15.47 35.32
CA GLY A 40 17.92 15.60 33.96
C GLY A 40 17.59 14.47 32.98
N THR A 41 17.64 14.85 31.71
CA THR A 41 17.70 13.98 30.53
C THR A 41 19.01 13.18 30.51
N PRO A 42 19.00 11.84 30.34
CA PRO A 42 20.21 11.08 30.04
C PRO A 42 20.62 11.32 28.57
N LEU A 43 21.57 12.23 28.38
CA LEU A 43 22.22 12.45 27.08
C LEU A 43 23.29 11.36 26.87
N LEU A 44 23.04 10.37 26.01
CA LEU A 44 24.05 9.35 25.70
C LEU A 44 25.11 9.91 24.74
N LEU A 45 26.19 10.45 25.32
CA LEU A 45 27.33 10.99 24.60
C LEU A 45 28.19 9.85 24.00
N VAL A 46 28.07 9.57 22.71
CA VAL A 46 29.00 8.65 22.03
C VAL A 46 30.33 9.38 21.80
N ARG A 47 31.31 9.03 22.64
CA ARG A 47 32.68 9.54 22.57
C ARG A 47 33.37 9.03 21.31
N THR A 48 33.82 9.95 20.46
CA THR A 48 34.70 9.62 19.32
C THR A 48 36.05 9.12 19.85
N GLY A 49 36.38 7.86 19.56
CA GLY A 49 37.69 7.27 19.80
C GLY A 49 38.50 7.23 18.50
N GLU A 50 39.68 7.83 18.52
CA GLU A 50 40.58 7.87 17.36
C GLU A 50 41.21 6.51 17.07
N ILE A 51 41.53 6.28 15.80
CA ILE A 51 42.23 5.08 15.34
C ILE A 51 43.72 5.26 15.64
N TYR A 52 44.26 4.45 16.55
CA TYR A 52 45.70 4.20 16.62
C TYR A 52 46.00 2.76 16.18
N SER A 53 46.95 2.63 15.27
CA SER A 53 47.43 1.34 14.75
C SER A 53 48.45 0.75 15.70
N ASP A 54 48.32 -0.52 16.09
CA ASP A 54 49.52 -1.31 16.36
C ASP A 54 49.38 -2.82 16.06
N ARG A 55 50.52 -3.48 15.93
CA ARG A 55 50.69 -4.86 15.40
C ARG A 55 50.75 -5.92 16.50
N ASN A 56 50.53 -7.18 16.07
CA ASN A 56 50.91 -8.45 16.72
C ASN A 56 50.35 -8.77 18.12
N SER A 57 49.51 -9.81 18.20
CA SER A 57 49.82 -10.99 19.03
C SER A 57 48.96 -12.21 18.64
N THR A 58 49.41 -13.41 18.98
CA THR A 58 48.80 -14.71 18.69
C THR A 58 48.15 -15.35 19.92
N ARG A 59 47.05 -16.10 19.73
CA ARG A 59 46.73 -17.45 20.32
C ARG A 59 45.23 -17.73 20.52
N ASP A 60 44.78 -18.79 19.84
CA ASP A 60 44.07 -19.98 20.33
C ASP A 60 42.91 -19.92 21.36
N SER A 61 41.76 -20.39 20.86
CA SER A 61 40.78 -21.29 21.54
C SER A 61 39.75 -20.69 22.53
N PRO A 62 38.66 -21.41 22.89
CA PRO A 62 37.34 -21.08 22.33
C PRO A 62 36.25 -20.88 23.41
N ASP A 63 34.98 -21.02 22.99
CA ASP A 63 33.71 -20.86 23.73
C ASP A 63 33.19 -19.43 23.89
N HIS A 64 32.16 -19.11 23.08
CA HIS A 64 31.07 -18.24 23.50
C HIS A 64 29.77 -18.61 22.79
N ASP A 65 28.74 -18.93 23.57
CA ASP A 65 27.36 -19.07 23.12
C ASP A 65 26.87 -17.77 22.48
N ALA A 66 26.77 -17.77 21.15
CA ALA A 66 26.21 -16.66 20.39
C ALA A 66 24.68 -16.65 20.51
N VAL A 67 24.16 -16.02 21.58
CA VAL A 67 22.73 -15.68 21.69
C VAL A 67 22.33 -14.77 20.52
N PRO A 68 21.45 -15.20 19.59
CA PRO A 68 21.05 -14.36 18.48
C PRO A 68 20.05 -13.30 18.94
N VAL A 69 20.54 -12.08 19.16
CA VAL A 69 19.70 -10.90 19.42
C VAL A 69 18.77 -10.67 18.23
N SER A 70 17.53 -11.13 18.37
CA SER A 70 16.50 -11.04 17.32
C SER A 70 15.95 -9.62 17.24
N ILE A 71 16.60 -8.77 16.44
CA ILE A 71 16.12 -7.43 16.12
C ILE A 71 14.98 -7.55 15.09
N HIS A 72 13.74 -7.59 15.56
CA HIS A 72 12.55 -7.68 14.72
C HIS A 72 12.23 -6.37 13.99
N PHE A 73 12.71 -6.21 12.75
CA PHE A 73 12.19 -5.21 11.81
C PHE A 73 11.17 -5.84 10.85
N VAL A 74 9.87 -5.57 11.08
CA VAL A 74 8.79 -5.91 10.15
C VAL A 74 8.27 -4.64 9.51
N LEU A 75 8.82 -4.32 8.33
CA LEU A 75 8.31 -3.28 7.43
C LEU A 75 8.28 -3.87 6.02
N PHE A 76 7.14 -3.76 5.34
CA PHE A 76 6.92 -4.20 3.97
C PHE A 76 5.64 -3.49 3.47
N GLU A 77 5.75 -2.62 2.45
CA GLU A 77 4.73 -1.67 1.94
C GLU A 77 3.95 -0.78 2.97
N SER A 78 4.14 -0.96 4.28
CA SER A 78 3.45 -0.23 5.35
C SER A 78 3.87 1.24 5.51
N SER A 79 4.80 1.74 4.69
CA SER A 79 5.23 3.15 4.64
C SER A 79 4.09 4.14 4.39
N LEU A 80 2.98 3.69 3.78
CA LEU A 80 1.71 4.42 3.63
C LEU A 80 1.05 4.81 4.97
N HIS A 81 1.30 4.06 6.05
CA HIS A 81 0.59 4.20 7.32
C HIS A 81 1.37 4.93 8.42
N PHE A 82 2.70 5.01 8.31
CA PHE A 82 3.56 5.38 9.45
C PHE A 82 4.03 6.85 9.49
N LEU A 83 3.85 7.65 8.43
CA LEU A 83 4.50 8.96 8.31
C LEU A 83 3.75 10.16 8.94
N PHE A 84 2.68 9.94 9.72
CA PHE A 84 1.72 11.00 10.10
C PHE A 84 1.71 11.45 11.58
N LEU A 85 2.73 11.14 12.39
CA LEU A 85 2.72 11.44 13.84
C LEU A 85 4.08 11.92 14.40
N SER A 86 4.03 12.89 15.35
CA SER A 86 5.11 13.42 16.25
C SER A 86 5.76 14.77 15.83
N LEU A 87 5.97 15.82 16.67
CA LEU A 87 5.49 16.23 18.02
C LEU A 87 5.70 17.78 18.23
N GLY A 88 5.05 18.44 19.23
CA GLY A 88 5.22 19.90 19.58
C GLY A 88 6.33 20.18 20.63
N ARG A 89 6.56 21.37 21.25
CA ARG A 89 5.96 22.73 21.42
C ARG A 89 7.14 23.74 21.74
N THR A 90 7.07 25.09 21.87
CA THR A 90 6.36 25.93 22.89
C THR A 90 6.70 27.44 22.72
N ILE A 91 5.83 28.38 23.19
CA ILE A 91 6.09 29.85 23.47
C ILE A 91 6.27 30.77 22.21
N LEU A 92 5.82 32.03 22.06
CA LEU A 92 4.75 32.94 22.61
C LEU A 92 4.38 33.98 21.46
N PRO A 93 3.34 34.86 21.55
CA PRO A 93 2.82 35.58 20.36
C PRO A 93 2.94 37.13 20.32
N MET A 94 2.80 37.71 19.11
CA MET A 94 2.18 39.02 18.85
C MET A 94 1.14 38.97 17.71
N ALA A 95 0.51 40.09 17.34
CA ALA A 95 -0.72 40.09 16.55
C ALA A 95 -0.71 41.07 15.35
N ALA A 96 -1.24 40.61 14.22
CA ALA A 96 -1.62 41.44 13.06
C ALA A 96 -2.94 40.94 12.45
N SER A 97 -3.76 41.86 11.93
CA SER A 97 -5.13 41.61 11.45
C SER A 97 -5.16 40.82 10.14
N GLN A 98 -5.79 39.63 10.17
CA GLN A 98 -5.90 38.74 9.01
C GLN A 98 -7.20 38.98 8.21
N PRO A 99 -7.19 38.78 6.87
CA PRO A 99 -8.39 38.81 6.04
C PRO A 99 -9.45 37.76 6.47
N PRO A 100 -10.73 37.93 6.11
CA PRO A 100 -11.83 37.15 6.69
C PRO A 100 -11.69 35.63 6.47
N PHE A 101 -11.19 35.20 5.32
CA PHE A 101 -10.91 33.79 5.00
C PHE A 101 -9.41 33.55 4.78
N SER A 102 -8.70 33.33 5.89
CA SER A 102 -7.33 32.79 5.85
C SER A 102 -7.36 31.26 5.80
N TYR A 103 -6.61 30.66 4.87
CA TYR A 103 -6.51 29.20 4.78
C TYR A 103 -5.97 28.57 6.09
N ARG A 104 -5.05 29.25 6.79
CA ARG A 104 -4.60 28.82 8.13
C ARG A 104 -5.76 28.83 9.16
N ARG A 105 -6.63 29.85 9.13
CA ARG A 105 -7.83 29.89 9.99
C ARG A 105 -8.75 28.70 9.69
N LEU A 106 -9.00 28.38 8.42
CA LEU A 106 -9.82 27.22 8.04
C LEU A 106 -9.30 25.89 8.61
N ILE A 107 -7.98 25.66 8.62
CA ILE A 107 -7.36 24.49 9.25
C ILE A 107 -7.61 24.52 10.77
N HIS A 108 -7.32 25.64 11.43
CA HIS A 108 -7.50 25.77 12.88
C HIS A 108 -8.95 25.57 13.32
N ASP A 109 -9.91 26.14 12.60
CA ASP A 109 -11.34 26.00 12.88
C ASP A 109 -11.79 24.53 12.73
N ASN A 110 -11.30 23.85 11.68
CA ASN A 110 -11.58 22.43 11.43
C ASN A 110 -10.93 21.51 12.49
N GLN A 111 -9.73 21.86 12.99
CA GLN A 111 -9.09 21.15 14.10
C GLN A 111 -9.84 21.36 15.41
N ALA A 112 -10.21 22.61 15.73
CA ALA A 112 -10.96 22.95 16.95
C ALA A 112 -12.35 22.27 16.96
N GLN A 113 -13.02 22.20 15.81
CA GLN A 113 -14.27 21.45 15.64
C GLN A 113 -14.07 19.96 15.93
N PHE A 114 -13.03 19.33 15.38
CA PHE A 114 -12.71 17.92 15.65
C PHE A 114 -12.39 17.67 17.13
N GLU A 115 -11.59 18.54 17.74
CA GLU A 115 -11.27 18.45 19.18
C GLU A 115 -12.52 18.59 20.06
N SER A 116 -13.44 19.51 19.72
CA SER A 116 -14.70 19.67 20.44
C SER A 116 -15.59 18.42 20.34
N LEU A 117 -15.75 17.83 19.14
CA LEU A 117 -16.51 16.58 18.95
C LEU A 117 -15.92 15.40 19.75
N VAL A 118 -14.59 15.37 19.91
CA VAL A 118 -13.92 14.35 20.74
C VAL A 118 -14.11 14.62 22.24
N GLN A 119 -14.05 15.89 22.68
CA GLN A 119 -14.24 16.29 24.08
C GLN A 119 -15.69 16.08 24.56
N ASN A 120 -16.68 16.36 23.70
CA ASN A 120 -18.09 16.12 23.96
C ASN A 120 -18.45 14.62 23.97
N GLY A 121 -17.60 13.77 23.40
CA GLY A 121 -17.85 12.33 23.25
C GLY A 121 -18.67 11.94 22.02
N ASP A 122 -19.02 12.90 21.15
CA ASP A 122 -19.79 12.71 19.91
C ASP A 122 -19.06 11.76 18.93
N VAL A 123 -17.72 11.85 18.87
CA VAL A 123 -16.88 10.99 18.04
C VAL A 123 -15.68 10.46 18.82
N LYS A 124 -15.24 9.23 18.51
CA LYS A 124 -14.01 8.67 19.08
C LYS A 124 -12.85 8.83 18.10
N PRO A 125 -11.62 9.13 18.54
CA PRO A 125 -10.48 9.16 17.63
C PRO A 125 -10.22 7.77 17.04
N VAL A 126 -9.79 7.74 15.77
CA VAL A 126 -9.14 6.55 15.19
C VAL A 126 -7.72 6.48 15.75
N LEU A 127 -7.42 5.37 16.41
CA LEU A 127 -6.11 5.09 17.01
C LEU A 127 -5.38 4.07 16.12
N LEU A 128 -4.04 4.14 16.03
CA LEU A 128 -3.24 3.40 15.04
C LEU A 128 -3.56 1.89 14.95
N TRP A 129 -3.84 1.25 16.08
CA TRP A 129 -4.21 -0.17 16.10
C TRP A 129 -5.51 -0.49 15.35
N HIS A 130 -6.47 0.43 15.21
CA HIS A 130 -7.67 0.19 14.40
C HIS A 130 -7.33 0.02 12.91
N LEU A 131 -6.26 0.66 12.45
CA LEU A 131 -5.77 0.53 11.07
C LEU A 131 -4.89 -0.73 10.91
N MET A 132 -4.09 -1.06 11.93
CA MET A 132 -3.15 -2.18 11.89
C MET A 132 -3.76 -3.55 12.24
N LEU A 133 -4.79 -3.59 13.09
CA LEU A 133 -5.37 -4.83 13.60
C LEU A 133 -5.95 -5.73 12.49
N PRO A 134 -6.63 -5.22 11.43
CA PRO A 134 -7.02 -6.04 10.29
C PRO A 134 -5.87 -6.79 9.61
N LEU A 135 -4.71 -6.13 9.47
CA LEU A 135 -3.51 -6.70 8.89
C LEU A 135 -2.91 -7.77 9.82
N VAL A 136 -2.75 -7.44 11.10
CA VAL A 136 -2.21 -8.36 12.12
C VAL A 136 -3.06 -9.62 12.27
N LEU A 137 -4.39 -9.47 12.36
CA LEU A 137 -5.31 -10.61 12.44
C LEU A 137 -5.22 -11.50 11.19
N SER A 138 -5.12 -10.90 10.00
CA SER A 138 -4.96 -11.66 8.75
C SER A 138 -3.65 -12.45 8.71
N ILE A 139 -2.54 -11.87 9.20
CA ILE A 139 -1.25 -12.57 9.36
C ILE A 139 -1.43 -13.76 10.32
N LEU A 140 -2.01 -13.56 11.49
CA LEU A 140 -2.23 -14.61 12.48
C LEU A 140 -3.12 -15.76 11.93
N ALA A 141 -4.17 -15.44 11.17
CA ALA A 141 -5.04 -16.43 10.53
C ALA A 141 -4.36 -17.23 9.39
N LEU A 142 -3.37 -16.63 8.73
CA LEU A 142 -2.57 -17.28 7.70
C LEU A 142 -1.39 -18.09 8.24
N LEU A 143 -0.93 -17.86 9.49
CA LEU A 143 0.06 -18.71 10.15
C LEU A 143 -0.46 -20.13 10.45
N VAL A 144 -1.77 -20.26 10.66
CA VAL A 144 -2.47 -21.52 10.90
C VAL A 144 -2.77 -22.22 9.56
N PRO A 145 -2.17 -23.39 9.27
CA PRO A 145 -2.46 -24.14 8.05
C PRO A 145 -3.92 -24.62 8.00
N GLN A 146 -4.50 -24.71 6.82
CA GLN A 146 -5.88 -25.18 6.59
C GLN A 146 -6.14 -26.55 7.22
N GLN A 147 -5.17 -27.47 7.09
CA GLN A 147 -5.24 -28.82 7.67
C GLN A 147 -5.22 -28.82 9.21
N ARG A 148 -4.65 -27.79 9.84
CA ARG A 148 -4.57 -27.64 11.31
C ARG A 148 -5.64 -26.68 11.87
N GLY A 149 -6.80 -26.61 11.22
CA GLY A 149 -7.93 -25.78 11.65
C GLY A 149 -8.03 -24.41 10.97
N GLY A 150 -7.05 -24.01 10.14
CA GLY A 150 -7.06 -22.72 9.43
C GLY A 150 -8.34 -22.49 8.58
N ARG A 151 -8.97 -23.57 8.10
CA ARG A 151 -10.27 -23.53 7.40
C ARG A 151 -11.41 -22.87 8.20
N TYR A 152 -11.36 -22.91 9.54
CA TYR A 152 -12.36 -22.30 10.43
C TYR A 152 -11.88 -20.97 11.00
N VAL A 153 -10.58 -20.85 11.30
CA VAL A 153 -9.97 -19.61 11.80
C VAL A 153 -10.11 -18.47 10.79
N ARG A 154 -9.92 -18.73 9.50
CA ARG A 154 -9.93 -17.69 8.45
C ARG A 154 -11.29 -16.99 8.27
N PRO A 155 -12.44 -17.69 8.14
CA PRO A 155 -13.74 -17.04 8.15
C PRO A 155 -14.06 -16.29 9.44
N LEU A 156 -13.71 -16.86 10.60
CA LEU A 156 -13.92 -16.21 11.91
C LEU A 156 -13.14 -14.89 12.01
N VAL A 157 -11.87 -14.90 11.63
CA VAL A 157 -11.03 -13.70 11.60
C VAL A 157 -11.54 -12.68 10.59
N LEU A 158 -12.01 -13.11 9.42
CA LEU A 158 -12.64 -12.19 8.46
C LEU A 158 -13.89 -11.51 9.05
N ALA A 159 -14.71 -12.23 9.81
CA ALA A 159 -15.85 -11.63 10.52
C ALA A 159 -15.39 -10.62 11.59
N CYS A 160 -14.32 -10.90 12.34
CA CYS A 160 -13.71 -9.93 13.26
C CYS A 160 -13.20 -8.67 12.53
N VAL A 161 -12.55 -8.83 11.37
CA VAL A 161 -12.09 -7.70 10.54
C VAL A 161 -13.26 -6.84 10.07
N ILE A 162 -14.35 -7.46 9.60
CA ILE A 162 -15.57 -6.74 9.21
C ILE A 162 -16.14 -5.97 10.42
N GLY A 163 -16.21 -6.58 11.60
CA GLY A 163 -16.65 -5.92 12.83
C GLY A 163 -15.79 -4.72 13.24
N ILE A 164 -14.46 -4.84 13.14
CA ILE A 164 -13.52 -3.73 13.40
C ILE A 164 -13.77 -2.59 12.41
N THR A 165 -13.84 -2.89 11.11
CA THR A 165 -14.13 -1.90 10.06
C THR A 165 -15.47 -1.21 10.29
N SER A 166 -16.53 -1.95 10.61
CA SER A 166 -17.84 -1.38 10.95
C SER A 166 -17.76 -0.46 12.17
N ASN A 167 -17.05 -0.85 13.24
CA ASN A 167 -16.86 0.00 14.42
C ASN A 167 -16.15 1.32 14.08
N VAL A 168 -15.11 1.26 13.24
CA VAL A 168 -14.36 2.45 12.79
C VAL A 168 -15.25 3.38 11.98
N LEU A 169 -15.95 2.88 10.96
CA LEU A 169 -16.81 3.71 10.10
C LEU A 169 -17.93 4.38 10.91
N GLN A 170 -18.58 3.64 11.81
CA GLN A 170 -19.71 4.13 12.60
C GLN A 170 -19.31 5.15 13.68
N HIS A 171 -18.26 4.89 14.44
CA HIS A 171 -18.00 5.60 15.70
C HIS A 171 -16.73 6.45 15.72
N ARG A 172 -15.89 6.37 14.67
CA ARG A 172 -14.53 6.91 14.73
C ARG A 172 -14.20 7.87 13.60
N ARG A 173 -13.44 8.92 13.95
CA ARG A 173 -12.99 9.99 13.06
C ARG A 173 -11.53 10.33 13.33
N MET A 174 -10.85 10.95 12.36
CA MET A 174 -9.48 11.46 12.50
C MET A 174 -9.33 12.74 11.68
N LEU A 175 -8.30 13.54 11.94
CA LEU A 175 -7.92 14.66 11.08
C LEU A 175 -6.92 14.24 9.99
N THR A 176 -5.97 13.37 10.33
CA THR A 176 -4.86 12.99 9.44
C THR A 176 -5.35 12.24 8.19
N GLY A 177 -4.53 12.25 7.13
CA GLY A 177 -4.83 11.56 5.89
C GLY A 177 -6.13 12.02 5.22
N GLY A 178 -6.23 13.30 4.85
CA GLY A 178 -7.36 13.82 4.07
C GLY A 178 -8.56 14.28 4.89
N ASN A 179 -8.36 14.94 6.03
CA ASN A 179 -9.44 15.32 6.96
C ASN A 179 -10.32 14.12 7.36
N GLY A 180 -9.68 12.98 7.65
CA GLY A 180 -10.36 11.73 7.99
C GLY A 180 -10.45 10.69 6.88
N TYR A 181 -10.27 11.08 5.61
CA TYR A 181 -10.52 10.23 4.44
C TYR A 181 -9.82 8.86 4.48
N MET A 182 -8.56 8.81 4.92
CA MET A 182 -7.81 7.57 5.05
C MET A 182 -8.37 6.64 6.14
N GLY A 183 -9.06 7.18 7.14
CA GLY A 183 -9.73 6.41 8.20
C GLY A 183 -10.88 5.52 7.72
N GLY A 184 -11.42 5.77 6.52
CA GLY A 184 -12.45 4.92 5.90
C GLY A 184 -11.89 4.10 4.75
N LEU A 185 -10.99 4.70 3.96
CA LEU A 185 -10.31 4.04 2.85
C LEU A 185 -9.48 2.84 3.33
N ILE A 186 -8.67 3.02 4.38
CA ILE A 186 -7.75 1.98 4.87
C ILE A 186 -8.52 0.77 5.42
N PRO A 187 -9.49 0.89 6.36
CA PRO A 187 -10.19 -0.28 6.88
C PRO A 187 -11.00 -1.03 5.83
N VAL A 188 -11.67 -0.33 4.90
CA VAL A 188 -12.45 -0.99 3.83
C VAL A 188 -11.54 -1.69 2.84
N TRP A 189 -10.43 -1.07 2.41
CA TRP A 189 -9.43 -1.76 1.59
C TRP A 189 -8.83 -2.96 2.34
N SER A 190 -8.44 -2.81 3.60
CA SER A 190 -7.92 -3.90 4.43
C SER A 190 -8.93 -5.05 4.55
N THR A 191 -10.23 -4.76 4.60
CA THR A 191 -11.30 -5.78 4.62
C THR A 191 -11.37 -6.54 3.29
N ILE A 192 -11.26 -5.84 2.16
CA ILE A 192 -11.23 -6.46 0.82
C ILE A 192 -9.97 -7.32 0.64
N TRP A 193 -8.82 -6.86 1.14
CA TRP A 193 -7.57 -7.61 1.09
C TRP A 193 -7.61 -8.84 2.01
N SER A 194 -8.12 -8.69 3.23
CA SER A 194 -8.39 -9.80 4.17
C SER A 194 -9.31 -10.82 3.53
N ALA A 195 -10.43 -10.42 2.93
CA ALA A 195 -11.33 -11.31 2.20
C ALA A 195 -10.61 -12.03 1.04
N THR A 196 -9.70 -11.34 0.34
CA THR A 196 -8.92 -11.92 -0.76
C THR A 196 -8.03 -13.08 -0.30
N ILE A 197 -7.29 -12.89 0.79
CA ILE A 197 -6.28 -13.86 1.28
C ILE A 197 -6.85 -14.89 2.26
N LEU A 198 -7.99 -14.60 2.92
CA LEU A 198 -8.63 -15.50 3.88
C LEU A 198 -9.77 -16.33 3.26
N LEU A 199 -10.45 -15.84 2.22
CA LEU A 199 -11.67 -16.46 1.66
C LEU A 199 -11.63 -16.65 0.13
N PHE A 200 -11.30 -15.63 -0.66
CA PHE A 200 -11.47 -15.67 -2.12
C PHE A 200 -10.42 -16.54 -2.83
N ARG A 201 -9.22 -16.71 -2.24
CA ARG A 201 -8.09 -17.46 -2.80
C ARG A 201 -7.55 -18.48 -1.81
N ASN A 202 -7.10 -19.64 -2.31
CA ASN A 202 -6.40 -20.58 -1.45
C ASN A 202 -4.90 -20.24 -1.41
N VAL A 203 -4.52 -19.33 -0.51
CA VAL A 203 -3.14 -18.88 -0.33
C VAL A 203 -2.14 -20.04 -0.15
N GLU A 204 -2.50 -21.14 0.50
CA GLU A 204 -1.56 -22.25 0.71
C GLU A 204 -1.22 -23.03 -0.57
N ARG A 205 -2.17 -23.07 -1.51
CA ARG A 205 -2.08 -23.86 -2.75
C ARG A 205 -1.73 -23.01 -3.97
N ASP A 206 -2.33 -21.83 -4.07
CA ASP A 206 -2.34 -21.02 -5.28
C ASP A 206 -1.15 -20.05 -5.36
N PHE A 207 -0.53 -19.70 -4.22
CA PHE A 207 0.45 -18.62 -4.12
C PHE A 207 1.88 -19.17 -4.05
N LYS A 208 2.79 -18.63 -4.87
CA LYS A 208 4.23 -18.91 -4.83
C LYS A 208 5.03 -17.60 -4.89
N ARG A 209 6.08 -17.49 -4.07
CA ARG A 209 6.97 -16.31 -3.97
C ARG A 209 8.30 -16.56 -4.67
N ILE A 210 8.90 -15.54 -5.28
CA ILE A 210 10.28 -15.59 -5.77
C ILE A 210 11.22 -15.50 -4.57
N GLU A 211 12.01 -16.56 -4.35
CA GLU A 211 12.99 -16.62 -3.27
C GLU A 211 14.37 -17.04 -3.78
N ARG A 212 15.42 -16.59 -3.10
CA ARG A 212 16.80 -16.99 -3.38
C ARG A 212 16.99 -18.46 -3.00
N HIS A 213 17.49 -19.25 -3.95
CA HIS A 213 17.93 -20.60 -3.69
C HIS A 213 19.20 -20.54 -2.83
N PRO A 214 19.25 -21.19 -1.65
CA PRO A 214 20.50 -21.37 -0.94
C PRO A 214 21.42 -22.19 -1.84
N LEU A 215 22.57 -21.66 -2.25
CA LEU A 215 23.59 -22.51 -2.88
C LEU A 215 23.98 -23.56 -1.84
N SER A 216 23.53 -24.80 -2.03
CA SER A 216 23.83 -25.89 -1.13
C SER A 216 25.33 -26.03 -1.07
N SER A 217 25.92 -25.78 0.11
CA SER A 217 27.35 -25.88 0.32
C SER A 217 27.81 -27.27 -0.12
N THR A 218 28.65 -27.31 -1.14
CA THR A 218 29.31 -28.54 -1.64
C THR A 218 28.34 -29.62 -2.12
N MET A 219 28.01 -29.63 -3.42
CA MET A 219 27.73 -30.90 -4.08
C MET A 219 29.02 -31.72 -4.13
N THR A 220 29.25 -32.52 -3.09
CA THR A 220 30.23 -33.61 -3.14
C THR A 220 29.68 -34.67 -4.08
N ILE A 221 30.11 -34.63 -5.35
CA ILE A 221 29.86 -35.72 -6.28
C ILE A 221 30.68 -36.92 -5.79
N SER A 222 30.05 -37.82 -5.04
CA SER A 222 30.63 -39.11 -4.71
C SER A 222 30.58 -40.02 -5.95
N ASN A 223 31.56 -39.87 -6.84
CA ASN A 223 31.82 -40.89 -7.84
C ASN A 223 32.36 -42.14 -7.12
N GLY A 224 31.59 -43.23 -7.16
CA GLY A 224 32.04 -44.53 -6.67
C GLY A 224 33.13 -45.13 -7.57
N ASP A 225 34.12 -45.71 -6.91
CA ASP A 225 34.99 -46.81 -7.32
C ASP A 225 35.40 -46.99 -8.80
N ALA A 226 36.68 -46.70 -9.08
CA ALA A 226 37.57 -47.61 -9.81
C ALA A 226 39.04 -47.36 -9.42
N ALA A 227 39.85 -48.41 -9.37
CA ALA A 227 41.19 -48.39 -8.77
C ALA A 227 42.35 -48.19 -9.76
N LEU A 228 43.56 -47.95 -9.21
CA LEU A 228 44.88 -48.25 -9.77
C LEU A 228 45.31 -47.57 -11.09
N ASN A 229 46.05 -46.44 -10.99
CA ASN A 229 47.50 -46.39 -11.25
C ASN A 229 48.04 -44.93 -11.22
N GLY A 230 49.37 -44.78 -11.12
CA GLY A 230 50.03 -43.54 -10.71
C GLY A 230 50.33 -42.48 -11.78
N HIS A 231 51.06 -41.45 -11.32
CA HIS A 231 51.57 -40.25 -12.01
C HIS A 231 50.60 -39.11 -12.38
N ALA A 232 50.62 -38.10 -11.49
CA ALA A 232 50.88 -36.70 -11.81
C ALA A 232 50.01 -35.98 -12.86
N LYS A 233 48.90 -35.39 -12.39
CA LYS A 233 48.59 -33.97 -12.59
C LYS A 233 47.55 -33.54 -11.56
N GLY A 234 47.87 -32.55 -10.72
CA GLY A 234 46.90 -32.01 -9.77
C GLY A 234 45.69 -31.44 -10.52
N PRO A 235 44.45 -31.72 -10.08
CA PRO A 235 43.28 -31.20 -10.77
C PRO A 235 43.25 -29.68 -10.62
N LYS A 236 43.57 -28.96 -11.69
CA LYS A 236 43.18 -27.56 -11.84
C LYS A 236 41.66 -27.55 -11.80
N CYS A 237 41.09 -27.25 -10.62
CA CYS A 237 39.69 -26.92 -10.49
C CYS A 237 39.47 -25.67 -11.34
N MET A 238 39.03 -25.86 -12.57
CA MET A 238 38.61 -24.77 -13.43
C MET A 238 37.28 -24.29 -12.87
N VAL A 239 37.37 -23.39 -11.89
CA VAL A 239 36.24 -22.58 -11.46
C VAL A 239 35.84 -21.77 -12.68
N THR A 240 34.90 -22.31 -13.44
CA THR A 240 34.22 -21.58 -14.50
C THR A 240 33.42 -20.49 -13.81
N THR A 241 34.05 -19.34 -13.62
CA THR A 241 33.42 -18.09 -13.19
C THR A 241 32.48 -17.62 -14.30
N ASN A 242 31.32 -18.28 -14.38
CA ASN A 242 30.19 -17.78 -15.13
C ASN A 242 29.82 -16.42 -14.54
N ASN A 243 30.23 -15.37 -15.24
CA ASN A 243 30.00 -13.97 -14.90
C ASN A 243 28.52 -13.56 -15.11
N SER A 244 27.59 -14.40 -14.67
CA SER A 244 26.17 -14.09 -14.53
C SER A 244 25.88 -13.79 -13.05
N SER A 245 25.97 -12.52 -12.69
CA SER A 245 25.79 -11.97 -11.32
C SER A 245 24.36 -12.06 -10.75
N ALA A 246 23.55 -13.00 -11.23
CA ALA A 246 22.19 -13.25 -10.76
C ALA A 246 22.21 -14.41 -9.75
N GLU A 247 21.90 -14.12 -8.49
CA GLU A 247 21.65 -15.14 -7.47
C GLU A 247 20.54 -16.09 -7.96
N PRO A 248 20.69 -17.43 -7.83
CA PRO A 248 19.68 -18.37 -8.30
C PRO A 248 18.36 -18.18 -7.53
N VAL A 249 17.23 -18.22 -8.22
CA VAL A 249 15.89 -18.05 -7.63
C VAL A 249 14.94 -19.20 -7.97
N LEU A 250 13.99 -19.44 -7.06
CA LEU A 250 12.97 -20.48 -7.15
C LEU A 250 11.58 -19.97 -6.78
N TRP A 251 10.55 -20.72 -7.16
CA TRP A 251 9.18 -20.52 -6.68
C TRP A 251 8.97 -21.21 -5.33
N GLN A 252 8.86 -20.44 -4.25
CA GLN A 252 8.58 -20.95 -2.91
C GLN A 252 7.06 -21.01 -2.65
N PRO A 253 6.45 -22.21 -2.54
CA PRO A 253 5.09 -22.38 -2.05
C PRO A 253 4.99 -22.13 -0.53
N TYR A 254 3.81 -22.28 0.05
CA TYR A 254 3.58 -22.04 1.49
C TYR A 254 4.54 -22.82 2.42
N PRO A 255 5.36 -22.14 3.24
CA PRO A 255 6.41 -22.81 4.02
C PRO A 255 5.92 -23.68 5.20
N GLN A 256 6.71 -24.71 5.50
CA GLN A 256 6.46 -25.64 6.61
C GLN A 256 7.00 -25.13 7.96
N THR A 257 8.17 -24.50 7.97
CA THR A 257 8.79 -23.95 9.20
C THR A 257 8.13 -22.63 9.61
N LEU A 258 7.98 -22.40 10.93
CA LEU A 258 7.20 -21.28 11.45
C LEU A 258 7.83 -19.91 11.12
N SER A 259 9.15 -19.77 11.22
CA SER A 259 9.87 -18.52 10.95
C SER A 259 9.79 -18.12 9.46
N HIS A 260 10.03 -19.08 8.56
CA HIS A 260 9.90 -18.87 7.11
C HIS A 260 8.45 -18.55 6.73
N ARG A 261 7.49 -19.31 7.28
CA ARG A 261 6.05 -19.03 7.09
C ARG A 261 5.68 -17.64 7.58
N LEU A 262 6.17 -17.19 8.73
CA LEU A 262 5.90 -15.84 9.24
C LEU A 262 6.39 -14.76 8.26
N ASN A 263 7.64 -14.87 7.79
CA ASN A 263 8.18 -13.94 6.77
C ASN A 263 7.36 -13.97 5.46
N TRP A 264 6.98 -15.16 5.01
CA TRP A 264 6.20 -15.39 3.79
C TRP A 264 4.77 -14.84 3.91
N VAL A 265 4.09 -15.07 5.03
CA VAL A 265 2.72 -14.61 5.32
C VAL A 265 2.66 -13.10 5.52
N ILE A 266 3.64 -12.51 6.22
CA ILE A 266 3.79 -11.05 6.29
C ILE A 266 3.85 -10.48 4.88
N SER A 267 4.72 -11.03 4.04
CA SER A 267 4.89 -10.62 2.64
C SER A 267 3.60 -10.79 1.81
N VAL A 268 2.82 -11.88 1.98
CA VAL A 268 1.47 -11.97 1.35
C VAL A 268 0.56 -10.85 1.82
N ALA A 269 0.50 -10.60 3.13
CA ALA A 269 -0.41 -9.65 3.72
C ALA A 269 -0.09 -8.20 3.31
N THR A 270 1.17 -7.90 2.97
CA THR A 270 1.63 -6.58 2.56
C THR A 270 1.74 -6.37 1.04
N SER A 271 2.09 -7.40 0.26
CA SER A 271 2.46 -7.25 -1.17
C SER A 271 1.25 -7.28 -2.10
N MET A 272 0.39 -6.28 -1.97
CA MET A 272 -0.92 -6.17 -2.64
C MET A 272 -0.81 -6.19 -4.18
N ARG A 273 0.26 -5.59 -4.71
CA ARG A 273 0.57 -5.54 -6.15
C ARG A 273 1.21 -6.83 -6.68
N GLY A 274 1.87 -7.61 -5.82
CA GLY A 274 2.50 -8.89 -6.13
C GLY A 274 3.70 -8.90 -7.09
N PRO A 275 4.69 -7.96 -7.03
CA PRO A 275 5.81 -7.97 -7.97
C PRO A 275 6.75 -9.19 -7.81
N GLU A 276 6.91 -9.73 -6.59
CA GLU A 276 7.68 -10.93 -6.24
C GLU A 276 6.85 -12.23 -6.25
N TRP A 277 5.61 -12.19 -6.73
CA TRP A 277 4.63 -13.27 -6.57
C TRP A 277 4.10 -13.81 -7.90
N ASN A 278 3.63 -15.06 -7.91
CA ASN A 278 3.09 -15.70 -9.12
C ASN A 278 1.78 -15.07 -9.64
N TRP A 279 1.13 -14.18 -8.89
CA TRP A 279 0.02 -13.36 -9.39
C TRP A 279 0.44 -12.00 -9.96
N ARG A 280 1.75 -11.78 -10.22
CA ARG A 280 2.30 -10.59 -10.86
C ARG A 280 1.49 -10.19 -12.10
N ILE A 281 0.94 -8.97 -12.07
CA ILE A 281 0.14 -8.41 -13.16
C ILE A 281 1.05 -8.15 -14.39
N PRO A 282 0.64 -8.55 -15.62
CA PRO A 282 1.47 -8.38 -16.83
C PRO A 282 1.93 -6.94 -17.13
N THR A 283 1.20 -5.93 -16.66
CA THR A 283 1.54 -4.50 -16.82
C THR A 283 2.81 -4.08 -16.08
N MET A 284 3.30 -4.90 -15.14
CA MET A 284 4.59 -4.70 -14.47
C MET A 284 5.79 -5.12 -15.33
N GLY A 285 5.56 -5.58 -16.56
CA GLY A 285 6.59 -6.12 -17.43
C GLY A 285 6.99 -7.54 -17.04
N ALA A 286 7.49 -8.27 -18.04
CA ALA A 286 8.02 -9.62 -17.89
C ALA A 286 9.24 -9.63 -16.95
N LEU A 287 9.45 -10.75 -16.25
CA LEU A 287 10.69 -10.98 -15.50
C LEU A 287 11.88 -11.12 -16.48
N PRO A 288 13.13 -10.88 -16.07
CA PRO A 288 14.29 -11.12 -16.93
C PRO A 288 14.32 -12.58 -17.44
N ALA A 289 14.77 -12.79 -18.67
CA ALA A 289 14.76 -14.12 -19.30
C ALA A 289 15.52 -15.18 -18.48
N SER A 290 16.63 -14.80 -17.83
CA SER A 290 17.38 -15.65 -16.91
C SER A 290 16.56 -16.09 -15.69
N VAL A 291 15.77 -15.16 -15.11
CA VAL A 291 14.86 -15.45 -13.98
C VAL A 291 13.71 -16.34 -14.44
N GLN A 292 13.12 -16.08 -15.61
CA GLN A 292 12.07 -16.95 -16.15
C GLN A 292 12.58 -18.38 -16.40
N ALA A 293 13.77 -18.54 -16.96
CA ALA A 293 14.37 -19.85 -17.20
C ALA A 293 14.58 -20.63 -15.88
N GLN A 294 15.10 -19.98 -14.83
CA GLN A 294 15.25 -20.61 -13.51
C GLN A 294 13.91 -21.02 -12.89
N LEU A 295 12.90 -20.15 -12.97
CA LEU A 295 11.57 -20.40 -12.42
C LEU A 295 10.80 -21.50 -13.17
N ASN A 296 11.00 -21.63 -14.48
CA ASN A 296 10.38 -22.66 -15.32
C ASN A 296 11.10 -24.03 -15.20
N ASN A 297 12.42 -24.03 -15.02
CA ASN A 297 13.24 -25.24 -14.88
C ASN A 297 13.22 -25.84 -13.46
N SER A 298 12.42 -25.27 -12.55
CA SER A 298 12.19 -25.83 -11.22
C SER A 298 11.51 -27.22 -11.34
N PRO A 299 11.95 -28.26 -10.59
CA PRO A 299 11.60 -29.67 -10.85
C PRO A 299 10.12 -30.07 -10.65
N GLU A 300 9.21 -29.12 -10.41
CA GLU A 300 7.76 -29.37 -10.38
C GLU A 300 7.11 -29.37 -11.77
N HIS A 301 7.78 -28.88 -12.83
CA HIS A 301 7.18 -28.74 -14.18
C HIS A 301 7.36 -29.95 -15.12
N HIS A 302 6.95 -31.14 -14.65
CA HIS A 302 6.65 -32.28 -15.53
C HIS A 302 5.14 -32.49 -15.71
N SER A 303 4.43 -31.46 -16.20
CA SER A 303 3.15 -31.68 -16.89
C SER A 303 2.73 -30.51 -17.79
N LYS A 304 2.55 -30.83 -19.07
CA LYS A 304 1.82 -30.13 -20.14
C LYS A 304 2.41 -28.82 -20.67
N GLU A 305 2.72 -28.88 -21.97
CA GLU A 305 3.16 -27.79 -22.84
C GLU A 305 2.26 -26.55 -22.76
N GLU A 306 2.86 -25.37 -22.68
CA GLU A 306 2.23 -24.13 -23.13
C GLU A 306 3.07 -23.53 -24.27
N LYS A 307 2.42 -23.29 -25.42
CA LYS A 307 3.10 -22.81 -26.63
C LYS A 307 3.70 -21.43 -26.41
N ALA A 308 5.03 -21.37 -26.42
CA ALA A 308 5.77 -20.12 -26.52
C ALA A 308 5.28 -19.33 -27.76
N THR A 309 4.61 -18.21 -27.52
CA THR A 309 4.21 -17.29 -28.59
C THR A 309 5.36 -16.33 -28.84
N THR A 310 5.93 -16.38 -30.04
CA THR A 310 7.13 -15.63 -30.42
C THR A 310 6.90 -14.12 -30.37
N THR A 311 7.38 -13.45 -29.32
CA THR A 311 7.53 -11.99 -29.28
C THR A 311 9.00 -11.60 -29.21
N THR A 312 9.51 -11.15 -30.35
CA THR A 312 10.68 -10.27 -30.57
C THR A 312 11.74 -10.25 -29.47
N ASN A 313 12.90 -10.85 -29.78
CA ASN A 313 14.16 -10.68 -29.04
C ASN A 313 14.62 -9.21 -29.04
N THR A 314 14.14 -8.44 -28.08
CA THR A 314 14.87 -7.29 -27.53
C THR A 314 15.29 -7.68 -26.13
N ASN A 315 16.59 -7.96 -25.94
CA ASN A 315 17.14 -8.11 -24.59
C ASN A 315 16.80 -6.81 -23.82
N PRO A 316 15.95 -6.85 -22.78
CA PRO A 316 15.70 -5.65 -22.00
C PRO A 316 17.03 -5.26 -21.36
N GLU A 317 17.46 -4.03 -21.63
CA GLU A 317 18.67 -3.45 -21.05
C GLU A 317 18.70 -3.73 -19.54
N LEU A 318 19.83 -4.20 -19.02
CA LEU A 318 19.93 -4.67 -17.63
C LEU A 318 19.91 -3.47 -16.67
N ILE A 319 18.71 -2.91 -16.44
CA ILE A 319 18.47 -1.78 -15.54
C ILE A 319 19.03 -2.15 -14.17
N THR A 320 20.13 -1.52 -13.76
CA THR A 320 20.72 -1.77 -12.45
C THR A 320 19.83 -1.19 -11.34
N MET A 321 19.91 -1.76 -10.14
CA MET A 321 19.14 -1.27 -9.00
C MET A 321 19.49 0.18 -8.61
N ARG A 322 20.75 0.59 -8.80
CA ARG A 322 21.16 1.99 -8.62
C ARG A 322 20.47 2.93 -9.62
N THR A 323 20.32 2.50 -10.89
CA THR A 323 19.57 3.25 -11.91
C THR A 323 18.08 3.33 -11.55
N ARG A 324 17.48 2.22 -11.09
CA ARG A 324 16.10 2.20 -10.60
C ARG A 324 15.88 3.20 -9.46
N LEU A 325 16.73 3.18 -8.43
CA LEU A 325 16.64 4.11 -7.30
C LEU A 325 16.82 5.57 -7.70
N ARG A 326 17.76 5.88 -8.59
CA ARG A 326 17.94 7.26 -9.11
C ARG A 326 16.68 7.75 -9.80
N ALA A 327 16.09 6.97 -10.71
CA ALA A 327 14.85 7.32 -11.39
C ALA A 327 13.68 7.47 -10.39
N THR A 328 13.58 6.59 -9.39
CA THR A 328 12.59 6.68 -8.31
C THR A 328 12.76 7.94 -7.46
N LEU A 329 13.99 8.31 -7.10
CA LEU A 329 14.29 9.51 -6.31
C LEU A 329 13.97 10.79 -7.09
N THR A 330 14.32 10.84 -8.38
CA THR A 330 13.92 11.95 -9.26
C THR A 330 12.39 12.07 -9.32
N LEU A 331 11.67 10.97 -9.52
CA LEU A 331 10.20 10.97 -9.53
C LEU A 331 9.60 11.39 -8.16
N PHE A 332 10.21 10.97 -7.05
CA PHE A 332 9.81 11.36 -5.69
C PHE A 332 9.92 12.87 -5.50
N ILE A 333 11.07 13.47 -5.85
CA ILE A 333 11.30 14.92 -5.76
C ILE A 333 10.38 15.69 -6.71
N GLN A 334 10.22 15.22 -7.95
CA GLN A 334 9.29 15.83 -8.92
C GLN A 334 7.83 15.80 -8.43
N SER A 335 7.39 14.67 -7.87
CA SER A 335 6.03 14.51 -7.36
C SER A 335 5.79 15.38 -6.13
N TYR A 336 6.80 15.53 -5.28
CA TYR A 336 6.79 16.45 -4.13
C TYR A 336 6.65 17.92 -4.57
N LEU A 337 7.50 18.40 -5.48
CA LEU A 337 7.42 19.78 -6.00
C LEU A 337 6.10 20.04 -6.74
N LEU A 338 5.57 19.03 -7.44
CA LEU A 338 4.27 19.12 -8.11
C LEU A 338 3.11 19.15 -7.11
N LEU A 339 3.18 18.41 -5.99
CA LEU A 339 2.19 18.50 -4.91
C LEU A 339 2.16 19.89 -4.30
N ASP A 340 3.32 20.48 -4.00
CA ASP A 340 3.43 21.83 -3.44
C ASP A 340 2.84 22.88 -4.39
N LEU A 341 3.18 22.82 -5.69
CA LEU A 341 2.60 23.70 -6.70
C LEU A 341 1.06 23.54 -6.82
N ILE A 342 0.56 22.30 -6.84
CA ILE A 342 -0.88 22.03 -6.89
C ILE A 342 -1.58 22.53 -5.60
N LYS A 343 -0.94 22.36 -4.45
CA LYS A 343 -1.43 22.86 -3.16
C LYS A 343 -1.55 24.38 -3.15
N LEU A 344 -0.57 25.11 -3.71
CA LEU A 344 -0.64 26.57 -3.87
C LEU A 344 -1.80 27.02 -4.77
N LEU A 345 -2.17 26.23 -5.80
CA LEU A 345 -3.37 26.49 -6.60
C LEU A 345 -4.65 26.22 -5.80
N MET A 346 -4.70 25.13 -5.04
CA MET A 346 -5.84 24.77 -4.19
C MET A 346 -6.08 25.78 -3.06
N ILE A 347 -5.02 26.32 -2.45
CA ILE A 347 -5.09 27.38 -1.42
C ILE A 347 -5.55 28.73 -2.01
N ARG A 348 -5.61 28.89 -3.35
CA ARG A 348 -6.13 30.13 -3.98
C ARG A 348 -7.58 30.01 -4.42
N ASP A 349 -8.06 28.83 -4.82
CA ASP A 349 -9.45 28.63 -5.23
C ASP A 349 -10.31 28.14 -4.06
N GLN A 350 -11.23 29.00 -3.60
CA GLN A 350 -12.16 28.73 -2.49
C GLN A 350 -12.98 27.45 -2.68
N PHE A 351 -13.16 26.97 -3.92
CA PHE A 351 -13.77 25.67 -4.16
C PHE A 351 -13.04 24.55 -3.40
N PHE A 352 -11.70 24.48 -3.48
CA PHE A 352 -10.91 23.47 -2.77
C PHE A 352 -10.83 23.70 -1.24
N MET A 353 -11.27 24.88 -0.77
CA MET A 353 -11.51 25.17 0.65
C MET A 353 -12.86 24.63 1.16
N GLY A 354 -13.67 24.05 0.28
CA GLY A 354 -15.01 23.53 0.59
C GLY A 354 -16.17 24.46 0.20
N SER A 355 -15.91 25.63 -0.39
CA SER A 355 -16.96 26.54 -0.89
C SER A 355 -17.51 26.05 -2.24
N VAL A 356 -18.21 24.92 -2.20
CA VAL A 356 -18.72 24.20 -3.38
C VAL A 356 -20.14 24.59 -3.78
N SER A 357 -20.92 25.23 -2.91
CA SER A 357 -22.33 25.59 -3.16
C SER A 357 -22.70 26.89 -2.43
N PRO A 358 -22.99 28.01 -3.13
CA PRO A 358 -22.80 28.21 -4.57
C PRO A 358 -21.32 28.08 -4.98
N PRO A 359 -21.02 27.70 -6.23
CA PRO A 359 -19.64 27.49 -6.68
C PRO A 359 -18.88 28.82 -6.69
N ALA A 360 -17.82 28.92 -5.89
CA ALA A 360 -16.97 30.11 -5.83
C ALA A 360 -16.34 30.42 -7.22
N PRO A 361 -16.17 31.71 -7.58
CA PRO A 361 -15.44 32.09 -8.78
C PRO A 361 -13.96 31.70 -8.66
N PRO A 362 -13.29 31.30 -9.76
CA PRO A 362 -11.89 30.92 -9.73
C PRO A 362 -10.99 32.15 -9.48
N PRO A 363 -9.84 31.97 -8.81
CA PRO A 363 -8.94 33.06 -8.43
C PRO A 363 -8.17 33.61 -9.64
N PHE A 364 -7.47 34.73 -9.47
CA PHE A 364 -6.50 35.20 -10.46
C PHE A 364 -5.40 34.14 -10.71
N PRO A 365 -4.99 33.88 -11.98
CA PRO A 365 -5.44 34.51 -13.22
C PRO A 365 -6.72 33.89 -13.82
N PHE A 366 -7.16 32.73 -13.33
CA PHE A 366 -8.30 31.97 -13.83
C PHE A 366 -9.67 32.68 -13.71
N HIS A 367 -9.77 33.81 -13.00
CA HIS A 367 -10.98 34.65 -12.96
C HIS A 367 -11.54 35.04 -14.34
N HIS A 368 -10.71 35.15 -15.38
CA HIS A 368 -11.15 35.37 -16.76
C HIS A 368 -12.00 34.20 -17.33
N LEU A 369 -11.96 33.03 -16.70
CA LEU A 369 -12.76 31.86 -17.05
C LEU A 369 -14.18 31.90 -16.48
N THR A 370 -14.53 32.90 -15.65
CA THR A 370 -15.87 33.04 -15.02
C THR A 370 -17.04 32.93 -16.00
N PRO A 371 -16.99 33.48 -17.25
CA PRO A 371 -18.05 33.29 -18.25
C PRO A 371 -18.17 31.86 -18.80
N TYR A 372 -17.18 31.00 -18.56
CA TYR A 372 -17.02 29.68 -19.19
C TYR A 372 -17.02 28.54 -18.15
N PRO A 373 -18.18 28.16 -17.59
CA PRO A 373 -18.26 27.20 -16.47
C PRO A 373 -17.67 25.82 -16.81
N ILE A 374 -17.76 25.38 -18.07
CA ILE A 374 -17.13 24.14 -18.55
C ILE A 374 -15.60 24.19 -18.39
N LEU A 375 -14.98 25.34 -18.64
CA LEU A 375 -13.53 25.50 -18.58
C LEU A 375 -13.02 25.59 -17.13
N ILE A 376 -13.83 26.14 -16.22
CA ILE A 376 -13.60 26.07 -14.76
C ILE A 376 -13.69 24.62 -14.26
N HIS A 377 -14.69 23.87 -14.72
CA HIS A 377 -14.86 22.45 -14.40
C HIS A 377 -13.67 21.61 -14.88
N ILE A 378 -13.20 21.83 -16.12
CA ILE A 378 -11.99 21.21 -16.65
C ILE A 378 -10.77 21.57 -15.80
N TYR A 379 -10.57 22.85 -15.47
CA TYR A 379 -9.48 23.31 -14.61
C TYR A 379 -9.48 22.59 -13.24
N ARG A 380 -10.63 22.55 -12.55
CA ARG A 380 -10.75 21.90 -11.22
C ARG A 380 -10.53 20.39 -11.29
N CYS A 381 -11.00 19.74 -12.36
CA CYS A 381 -10.70 18.33 -12.64
C CYS A 381 -9.22 18.07 -12.89
N LEU A 382 -8.53 18.93 -13.64
CA LEU A 382 -7.09 18.80 -13.93
C LEU A 382 -6.24 19.03 -12.68
N VAL A 383 -6.55 20.05 -11.88
CA VAL A 383 -5.88 20.33 -10.60
C VAL A 383 -6.04 19.15 -9.63
N THR A 384 -7.28 18.63 -9.49
CA THR A 384 -7.57 17.44 -8.68
C THR A 384 -6.81 16.21 -9.18
N GLY A 385 -6.94 15.87 -10.46
CA GLY A 385 -6.33 14.67 -11.05
C GLY A 385 -4.81 14.69 -10.97
N THR A 386 -4.19 15.86 -11.19
CA THR A 386 -2.74 16.05 -11.05
C THR A 386 -2.31 15.93 -9.59
N GLY A 387 -3.07 16.49 -8.64
CA GLY A 387 -2.83 16.34 -7.20
C GLY A 387 -2.87 14.88 -6.74
N VAL A 388 -3.90 14.12 -7.12
CA VAL A 388 -4.00 12.69 -6.82
C VAL A 388 -2.85 11.90 -7.45
N LEU A 389 -2.52 12.19 -8.72
CA LEU A 389 -1.42 11.52 -9.42
C LEU A 389 -0.06 11.79 -8.75
N ALA A 390 0.19 13.03 -8.34
CA ALA A 390 1.41 13.41 -7.64
C ALA A 390 1.49 12.78 -6.24
N ALA A 391 0.38 12.77 -5.48
CA ALA A 391 0.28 12.10 -4.19
C ALA A 391 0.60 10.60 -4.28
N LEU A 392 0.00 9.91 -5.25
CA LEU A 392 0.22 8.48 -5.46
C LEU A 392 1.66 8.18 -5.90
N ASN A 393 2.27 8.98 -6.79
CA ASN A 393 3.67 8.79 -7.16
C ASN A 393 4.63 9.06 -5.99
N TYR A 394 4.44 10.16 -5.27
CA TYR A 394 5.23 10.50 -4.08
C TYR A 394 5.25 9.37 -3.07
N VAL A 395 4.08 8.86 -2.67
CA VAL A 395 3.99 7.81 -1.65
C VAL A 395 4.45 6.44 -2.19
N THR A 396 4.11 6.06 -3.42
CA THR A 396 4.55 4.75 -3.98
C THR A 396 6.04 4.68 -4.24
N CYS A 397 6.74 5.82 -4.41
CA CYS A 397 8.20 5.87 -4.46
C CYS A 397 8.88 5.48 -3.14
N LEU A 398 8.23 5.62 -1.97
CA LEU A 398 8.82 5.27 -0.68
C LEU A 398 9.20 3.78 -0.59
N ASN A 399 8.39 2.88 -1.16
CA ASN A 399 8.64 1.44 -1.14
C ASN A 399 10.00 1.06 -1.78
N PRO A 400 10.29 1.39 -3.06
CA PRO A 400 11.62 1.20 -3.64
C PRO A 400 12.74 1.98 -2.93
N LEU A 401 12.51 3.23 -2.51
CA LEU A 401 13.57 4.01 -1.84
C LEU A 401 14.00 3.38 -0.51
N ILE A 402 13.05 2.90 0.30
CA ILE A 402 13.31 2.29 1.59
C ILE A 402 13.88 0.87 1.40
N PHE A 403 13.12 -0.08 0.85
CA PHE A 403 13.56 -1.48 0.83
C PHE A 403 14.67 -1.73 -0.17
N GLY A 404 14.58 -1.10 -1.34
CA GLY A 404 15.61 -1.18 -2.37
C GLY A 404 16.90 -0.43 -1.98
N GLY A 405 16.77 0.73 -1.33
CA GLY A 405 17.91 1.48 -0.81
C GLY A 405 18.61 0.75 0.33
N LEU A 406 17.87 0.31 1.36
CA LEU A 406 18.40 -0.46 2.48
C LEU A 406 19.00 -1.79 2.04
N SER A 407 18.40 -2.49 1.06
CA SER A 407 18.98 -3.73 0.53
C SER A 407 20.26 -3.54 -0.27
N LEU A 408 20.53 -2.34 -0.81
CA LEU A 408 21.83 -2.01 -1.41
C LEU A 408 22.86 -1.51 -0.39
N ALA A 409 22.43 -0.80 0.65
CA ALA A 409 23.31 -0.31 1.71
C ALA A 409 23.77 -1.42 2.66
N PHE A 410 22.86 -2.35 3.01
CA PHE A 410 23.07 -3.41 3.99
C PHE A 410 22.73 -4.80 3.41
N PRO A 411 23.46 -5.27 2.38
CA PRO A 411 23.12 -6.48 1.64
C PRO A 411 23.08 -7.74 2.52
N ASN A 412 23.95 -7.84 3.53
CA ASN A 412 23.98 -8.98 4.45
C ASN A 412 22.78 -8.99 5.41
N ALA A 413 22.37 -7.82 5.92
CA ALA A 413 21.17 -7.69 6.75
C ALA A 413 19.90 -8.03 5.94
N ALA A 414 19.80 -7.53 4.70
CA ALA A 414 18.71 -7.86 3.79
C ALA A 414 18.71 -9.34 3.33
N LYS A 415 19.85 -10.03 3.36
CA LYS A 415 19.97 -11.49 3.17
C LYS A 415 19.53 -12.29 4.38
N SER A 416 19.84 -11.80 5.59
CA SER A 416 19.42 -12.44 6.84
C SER A 416 17.93 -12.28 7.13
N LEU A 417 17.34 -11.11 6.81
CA LEU A 417 15.95 -10.78 7.14
C LEU A 417 14.91 -11.47 6.25
N THR A 418 15.23 -11.75 4.98
CA THR A 418 14.30 -12.38 4.03
C THR A 418 15.04 -13.14 2.93
N SER A 419 14.45 -14.23 2.44
CA SER A 419 14.93 -14.95 1.26
C SER A 419 14.62 -14.23 -0.05
N VAL A 420 13.72 -13.23 -0.08
CA VAL A 420 13.38 -12.45 -1.28
C VAL A 420 14.59 -11.60 -1.73
N PRO A 421 14.95 -11.58 -3.03
CA PRO A 421 16.08 -10.78 -3.52
C PRO A 421 15.72 -9.29 -3.60
N LEU A 422 15.62 -8.59 -2.46
CA LEU A 422 15.23 -7.16 -2.38
C LEU A 422 16.17 -6.18 -3.13
N SER A 423 17.36 -6.61 -3.53
CA SER A 423 18.25 -5.83 -4.40
C SER A 423 17.88 -5.94 -5.90
N ALA A 424 16.88 -6.75 -6.26
CA ALA A 424 16.51 -7.03 -7.63
C ALA A 424 15.64 -5.92 -8.26
N PRO A 425 16.10 -5.26 -9.35
CA PRO A 425 15.42 -4.10 -9.94
C PRO A 425 14.08 -4.41 -10.62
N TYR A 426 13.79 -5.69 -10.89
CA TYR A 426 12.52 -6.15 -11.46
C TYR A 426 11.38 -6.27 -10.43
N LEU A 427 11.70 -6.23 -9.13
CA LEU A 427 10.72 -6.17 -8.04
C LEU A 427 10.11 -4.77 -7.85
N TYR A 428 10.72 -3.75 -8.43
CA TYR A 428 10.28 -2.34 -8.33
C TYR A 428 9.87 -1.76 -9.69
N PRO A 429 8.85 -2.32 -10.38
CA PRO A 429 8.31 -1.71 -11.58
C PRO A 429 7.62 -0.38 -11.24
N PRO A 430 7.69 0.65 -12.11
CA PRO A 430 7.00 1.94 -11.90
C PRO A 430 5.53 1.74 -11.51
N ALA A 431 5.00 2.57 -10.61
CA ALA A 431 3.62 2.43 -10.13
C ALA A 431 2.62 2.55 -11.29
N PHE A 432 2.78 3.60 -12.11
CA PHE A 432 1.95 3.87 -13.29
C PHE A 432 2.60 3.31 -14.57
N GLY A 433 1.76 2.91 -15.52
CA GLY A 433 2.17 2.52 -16.87
C GLY A 433 2.46 3.72 -17.79
N PRO A 434 2.64 3.50 -19.10
CA PRO A 434 2.83 4.59 -20.07
C PRO A 434 1.50 5.31 -20.35
N PHE A 435 1.41 6.60 -20.00
CA PHE A 435 0.19 7.41 -20.11
C PHE A 435 -0.37 7.47 -21.53
N PHE A 436 0.41 7.99 -22.48
CA PHE A 436 -0.06 8.27 -23.83
C PHE A 436 -0.46 7.01 -24.59
N THR A 437 0.33 5.95 -24.60
CA THR A 437 -0.05 4.72 -25.34
C THR A 437 -1.28 4.05 -24.73
N SER A 438 -1.41 4.04 -23.40
CA SER A 438 -2.60 3.48 -22.73
C SER A 438 -3.88 4.19 -23.15
N ILE A 439 -3.88 5.53 -23.20
CA ILE A 439 -5.09 6.31 -23.56
C ILE A 439 -5.29 6.38 -25.07
N LEU A 440 -4.24 6.64 -25.86
CA LEU A 440 -4.36 6.79 -27.31
C LEU A 440 -4.70 5.45 -28.00
N ASP A 441 -4.10 4.33 -27.60
CA ASP A 441 -4.33 3.04 -28.25
C ASP A 441 -5.48 2.23 -27.60
N HIS A 442 -5.75 2.40 -26.30
CA HIS A 442 -6.74 1.61 -25.55
C HIS A 442 -7.83 2.41 -24.82
N SER A 443 -7.83 3.75 -24.93
CA SER A 443 -8.86 4.67 -24.39
C SER A 443 -9.10 4.47 -22.88
N LEU A 444 -10.34 4.65 -22.40
CA LEU A 444 -10.71 4.58 -20.97
C LEU A 444 -10.36 3.21 -20.34
N ALA A 445 -10.53 2.12 -21.08
CA ALA A 445 -10.11 0.79 -20.66
C ALA A 445 -8.59 0.72 -20.43
N GLY A 446 -7.79 1.36 -21.29
CA GLY A 446 -6.34 1.50 -21.10
C GLY A 446 -5.96 2.38 -19.91
N CYS A 447 -6.66 3.50 -19.73
CA CYS A 447 -6.49 4.38 -18.57
C CYS A 447 -6.54 3.58 -17.26
N TRP A 448 -7.60 2.80 -17.03
CA TRP A 448 -7.79 2.06 -15.80
C TRP A 448 -7.02 0.73 -15.70
N SER A 449 -6.78 0.05 -16.82
CA SER A 449 -6.20 -1.31 -16.80
C SER A 449 -4.72 -1.41 -17.20
N LEU A 450 -4.12 -0.35 -17.72
CA LEU A 450 -2.70 -0.30 -18.14
C LEU A 450 -1.93 0.86 -17.48
N TRP A 451 -2.50 2.07 -17.44
CA TRP A 451 -1.81 3.25 -16.90
C TRP A 451 -1.96 3.42 -15.38
N TRP A 452 -3.18 3.41 -14.86
CA TRP A 452 -3.46 3.66 -13.43
C TRP A 452 -2.69 2.67 -12.53
N HIS A 453 -2.35 3.04 -11.29
CA HIS A 453 -1.30 2.41 -10.46
C HIS A 453 -1.39 0.88 -10.17
N GLN A 454 -2.49 0.21 -10.51
CA GLN A 454 -2.75 -1.24 -10.36
C GLN A 454 -2.62 -1.87 -8.96
N LEU A 455 -2.26 -1.12 -7.91
CA LEU A 455 -1.99 -1.62 -6.55
C LEU A 455 -3.13 -2.51 -5.99
N PHE A 456 -4.38 -2.09 -6.17
CA PHE A 456 -5.56 -2.78 -5.64
C PHE A 456 -6.17 -3.83 -6.58
N ARG A 457 -5.63 -3.96 -7.81
CA ARG A 457 -6.25 -4.73 -8.90
C ARG A 457 -6.48 -6.20 -8.53
N TYR A 458 -5.52 -6.82 -7.84
CA TYR A 458 -5.59 -8.25 -7.52
C TYR A 458 -6.72 -8.58 -6.54
N GLY A 459 -6.95 -7.74 -5.52
CA GLY A 459 -8.07 -7.90 -4.59
C GLY A 459 -9.42 -7.75 -5.27
N PHE A 460 -9.59 -6.67 -6.04
CA PHE A 460 -10.82 -6.40 -6.80
C PHE A 460 -11.17 -7.49 -7.81
N ILE A 461 -10.19 -8.00 -8.57
CA ILE A 461 -10.42 -9.09 -9.52
C ILE A 461 -10.65 -10.43 -8.81
N SER A 462 -10.00 -10.69 -7.67
CA SER A 462 -10.22 -11.92 -6.91
C SER A 462 -11.63 -11.99 -6.32
N ALA A 463 -12.20 -10.87 -5.85
CA ALA A 463 -13.60 -10.78 -5.45
C ALA A 463 -14.56 -11.09 -6.62
N ALA A 464 -14.28 -10.54 -7.81
CA ALA A 464 -15.07 -10.82 -9.01
C ALA A 464 -15.00 -12.30 -9.42
N HIS A 465 -13.82 -12.91 -9.35
CA HIS A 465 -13.62 -14.33 -9.66
C HIS A 465 -14.30 -15.25 -8.63
N TRP A 466 -14.30 -14.86 -7.35
CA TRP A 466 -15.05 -15.56 -6.31
C TRP A 466 -16.57 -15.50 -6.58
N LEU A 467 -17.14 -14.32 -6.89
CA LEU A 467 -18.54 -14.19 -7.28
C LEU A 467 -18.89 -15.00 -8.55
N LEU A 468 -17.99 -15.01 -9.55
CA LEU A 468 -18.14 -15.86 -10.75
C LEU A 468 -18.16 -17.35 -10.43
N SER A 469 -17.45 -17.80 -9.38
CA SER A 469 -17.44 -19.20 -8.95
C SER A 469 -18.74 -19.66 -8.28
N LEU A 470 -19.57 -18.71 -7.82
CA LEU A 470 -20.91 -18.98 -7.27
C LEU A 470 -21.99 -19.12 -8.35
N LEU A 471 -21.68 -18.75 -9.61
CA LEU A 471 -22.63 -18.82 -10.72
C LEU A 471 -22.61 -20.20 -11.41
N PRO A 472 -23.74 -20.65 -11.99
CA PRO A 472 -23.79 -21.84 -12.84
C PRO A 472 -22.74 -21.80 -13.96
N SER A 473 -22.15 -22.96 -14.27
CA SER A 473 -21.04 -23.11 -15.23
C SER A 473 -21.30 -22.47 -16.62
N ARG A 474 -22.55 -22.50 -17.09
CA ARG A 474 -22.97 -21.85 -18.35
C ARG A 474 -22.84 -20.32 -18.32
N LEU A 475 -23.05 -19.69 -17.15
CA LEU A 475 -22.93 -18.24 -16.98
C LEU A 475 -21.49 -17.82 -16.68
N SER A 476 -20.78 -18.56 -15.80
CA SER A 476 -19.41 -18.22 -15.40
C SER A 476 -18.38 -18.34 -16.55
N THR A 477 -18.65 -19.21 -17.54
CA THR A 477 -17.83 -19.37 -18.75
C THR A 477 -18.13 -18.34 -19.85
N SER A 478 -19.28 -17.67 -19.81
CA SER A 478 -19.66 -16.67 -20.82
C SER A 478 -18.73 -15.46 -20.77
N ARG A 479 -18.04 -15.18 -21.90
CA ARG A 479 -17.10 -14.05 -22.02
C ARG A 479 -17.76 -12.71 -21.69
N SER A 480 -19.03 -12.52 -22.07
CA SER A 480 -19.78 -11.30 -21.80
C SER A 480 -20.14 -11.16 -20.33
N VAL A 481 -20.69 -12.21 -19.70
CA VAL A 481 -21.00 -12.22 -18.26
C VAL A 481 -19.74 -11.95 -17.44
N ARG A 482 -18.64 -12.66 -17.75
CA ARG A 482 -17.35 -12.47 -17.09
C ARG A 482 -16.82 -11.04 -17.25
N ARG A 483 -16.91 -10.44 -18.44
CA ARG A 483 -16.47 -9.05 -18.68
C ARG A 483 -17.31 -8.05 -17.88
N VAL A 484 -18.64 -8.18 -17.91
CA VAL A 484 -19.58 -7.28 -17.21
C VAL A 484 -19.41 -7.41 -15.70
N LEU A 485 -19.48 -8.63 -15.15
CA LEU A 485 -19.39 -8.86 -13.71
C LEU A 485 -18.03 -8.43 -13.14
N THR A 486 -16.91 -8.75 -13.81
CA THR A 486 -15.59 -8.28 -13.35
C THR A 486 -15.44 -6.77 -13.42
N ALA A 487 -15.99 -6.09 -14.45
CA ALA A 487 -15.96 -4.63 -14.51
C ALA A 487 -16.78 -4.00 -13.37
N PHE A 488 -18.04 -4.39 -13.20
CA PHE A 488 -18.90 -3.84 -12.15
C PHE A 488 -18.39 -4.16 -10.75
N VAL A 489 -17.96 -5.38 -10.45
CA VAL A 489 -17.43 -5.71 -9.12
C VAL A 489 -16.16 -4.93 -8.81
N ALA A 490 -15.21 -4.84 -9.75
CA ALA A 490 -13.96 -4.14 -9.50
C ALA A 490 -14.16 -2.62 -9.29
N PHE A 491 -15.00 -1.98 -10.12
CA PHE A 491 -15.29 -0.57 -9.98
C PHE A 491 -16.23 -0.25 -8.81
N SER A 492 -17.18 -1.11 -8.45
CA SER A 492 -18.00 -0.94 -7.24
C SER A 492 -17.18 -1.09 -5.96
N LEU A 493 -16.24 -2.04 -5.90
CA LEU A 493 -15.33 -2.15 -4.75
C LEU A 493 -14.40 -0.93 -4.65
N SER A 494 -13.86 -0.43 -5.77
CA SER A 494 -13.13 0.84 -5.80
C SER A 494 -14.02 2.01 -5.33
N GLY A 495 -15.26 2.08 -5.80
CA GLY A 495 -16.23 3.08 -5.38
C GLY A 495 -16.53 3.03 -3.88
N LEU A 496 -16.70 1.84 -3.30
CA LEU A 496 -16.94 1.66 -1.86
C LEU A 496 -15.74 2.08 -1.02
N VAL A 497 -14.51 1.79 -1.45
CA VAL A 497 -13.27 2.23 -0.78
C VAL A 497 -13.17 3.76 -0.75
N HIS A 498 -13.52 4.44 -1.85
CA HIS A 498 -13.47 5.90 -1.90
C HIS A 498 -14.68 6.57 -1.21
N ALA A 499 -15.86 5.92 -1.23
CA ALA A 499 -17.06 6.36 -0.52
C ALA A 499 -16.92 6.20 1.00
N SER A 500 -16.30 5.12 1.49
CA SER A 500 -16.04 4.96 2.92
C SER A 500 -15.07 6.03 3.44
N GLY A 501 -14.08 6.43 2.64
CA GLY A 501 -13.21 7.56 2.96
C GLY A 501 -13.99 8.87 3.08
N SER A 502 -14.80 9.20 2.07
CA SER A 502 -15.71 10.36 2.07
C SER A 502 -16.64 10.39 3.29
N TYR A 503 -17.23 9.24 3.64
CA TYR A 503 -18.19 9.09 4.74
C TYR A 503 -17.61 9.38 6.15
N VAL A 504 -16.31 9.15 6.36
CA VAL A 504 -15.66 9.39 7.66
C VAL A 504 -14.91 10.71 7.74
N GLN A 505 -15.05 11.59 6.75
CA GLN A 505 -14.52 12.95 6.87
C GLN A 505 -15.28 13.73 7.96
N ASN A 506 -14.63 14.74 8.54
CA ASN A 506 -15.24 15.52 9.63
C ASN A 506 -16.31 16.51 9.14
N ARG A 507 -16.42 16.71 7.82
CA ARG A 507 -17.40 17.58 7.17
C ARG A 507 -18.45 16.74 6.44
N GLU A 508 -19.62 17.32 6.21
CA GLU A 508 -20.68 16.69 5.43
C GLU A 508 -20.26 16.46 3.97
N THR A 509 -20.44 15.24 3.50
CA THR A 509 -20.06 14.75 2.17
C THR A 509 -21.21 13.94 1.55
N TYR A 510 -21.09 13.57 0.29
CA TYR A 510 -22.05 12.71 -0.41
C TYR A 510 -21.40 11.42 -0.93
N PRO A 511 -21.04 10.45 -0.07
CA PRO A 511 -20.29 9.24 -0.43
C PRO A 511 -20.82 8.48 -1.67
N PHE A 512 -22.14 8.35 -1.78
CA PHE A 512 -22.77 7.63 -2.89
C PHE A 512 -22.91 8.48 -4.17
N ALA A 513 -23.20 9.78 -4.05
CA ALA A 513 -23.38 10.67 -5.20
C ALA A 513 -22.05 11.24 -5.72
N GLY A 514 -21.01 11.33 -4.90
CA GLY A 514 -19.66 11.73 -5.28
C GLY A 514 -18.82 10.53 -5.73
N PRO A 515 -17.95 9.98 -4.86
CA PRO A 515 -16.97 8.98 -5.24
C PRO A 515 -17.57 7.67 -5.77
N PHE A 516 -18.59 7.09 -5.12
CA PHE A 516 -19.15 5.81 -5.58
C PHE A 516 -19.69 5.90 -7.00
N ARG A 517 -20.51 6.92 -7.29
CA ARG A 517 -21.05 7.20 -8.63
C ARG A 517 -19.93 7.36 -9.66
N PHE A 518 -18.88 8.14 -9.36
CA PHE A 518 -17.75 8.32 -10.27
C PHE A 518 -17.13 6.97 -10.67
N PHE A 519 -16.81 6.09 -9.71
CA PHE A 519 -16.17 4.81 -10.01
C PHE A 519 -17.10 3.84 -10.74
N VAL A 520 -18.36 3.71 -10.33
CA VAL A 520 -19.34 2.83 -11.02
C VAL A 520 -19.57 3.27 -12.48
N LEU A 521 -19.58 4.58 -12.76
CA LEU A 521 -19.66 5.10 -14.13
C LEU A 521 -18.44 4.74 -14.98
N GLN A 522 -17.28 4.40 -14.41
CA GLN A 522 -16.14 3.89 -15.19
C GLN A 522 -16.40 2.48 -15.73
N ALA A 523 -17.15 1.63 -15.00
CA ALA A 523 -17.58 0.33 -15.52
C ALA A 523 -18.47 0.50 -16.74
N VAL A 524 -19.45 1.42 -16.65
CA VAL A 524 -20.33 1.78 -17.77
C VAL A 524 -19.50 2.30 -18.95
N GLY A 525 -18.59 3.24 -18.73
CA GLY A 525 -17.73 3.80 -19.77
C GLY A 525 -16.87 2.76 -20.50
N VAL A 526 -16.30 1.79 -19.77
CA VAL A 526 -15.48 0.71 -20.36
C VAL A 526 -16.32 -0.31 -21.15
N LEU A 527 -17.60 -0.49 -20.79
CA LEU A 527 -18.54 -1.30 -21.56
C LEU A 527 -19.03 -0.56 -22.80
N VAL A 528 -19.43 0.71 -22.67
CA VAL A 528 -19.81 1.60 -23.79
C VAL A 528 -18.67 1.74 -24.80
N GLN A 529 -17.43 1.98 -24.34
CA GLN A 529 -16.25 1.96 -25.19
C GLN A 529 -16.15 0.66 -25.98
N GLY A 530 -16.45 -0.49 -25.34
CA GLY A 530 -16.40 -1.80 -25.98
C GLY A 530 -17.40 -1.99 -27.14
N VAL A 531 -18.47 -1.19 -27.18
CA VAL A 531 -19.50 -1.20 -28.23
C VAL A 531 -19.20 -0.15 -29.30
N ILE A 532 -18.68 1.01 -28.91
CA ILE A 532 -18.41 2.14 -29.82
C ILE A 532 -17.05 2.02 -30.52
N SER A 533 -16.03 1.46 -29.87
CA SER A 533 -14.67 1.42 -30.45
C SER A 533 -14.49 0.62 -31.75
N PRO A 534 -15.34 -0.36 -32.11
CA PRO A 534 -15.37 -0.92 -33.46
C PRO A 534 -15.63 0.09 -34.59
N LEU A 535 -16.43 1.13 -34.34
CA LEU A 535 -16.82 2.12 -35.36
C LEU A 535 -15.61 2.86 -35.94
N TRP A 536 -14.60 3.14 -35.10
CA TRP A 536 -13.38 3.83 -35.51
C TRP A 536 -12.19 2.91 -35.87
N LEU A 537 -12.42 1.60 -36.01
CA LEU A 537 -11.38 0.67 -36.49
C LEU A 537 -10.99 0.90 -37.97
N TRP A 538 -11.95 1.38 -38.76
CA TRP A 538 -11.84 1.63 -40.20
C TRP A 538 -11.01 2.89 -40.51
N MET A 539 -10.76 3.73 -39.51
CA MET A 539 -10.03 4.99 -39.65
C MET A 539 -8.51 4.80 -39.55
N PRO A 540 -7.70 5.67 -40.19
CA PRO A 540 -6.25 5.64 -40.04
C PRO A 540 -5.83 5.86 -38.59
N ARG A 541 -4.67 5.29 -38.20
CA ARG A 541 -4.19 5.24 -36.81
C ARG A 541 -4.25 6.59 -36.06
N PRO A 542 -3.91 7.76 -36.65
CA PRO A 542 -4.01 9.04 -35.96
C PRO A 542 -5.45 9.41 -35.59
N ALA A 543 -6.41 9.26 -36.53
CA ALA A 543 -7.82 9.54 -36.30
C ALA A 543 -8.42 8.58 -35.25
N ARG A 544 -8.07 7.29 -35.32
CA ARG A 544 -8.46 6.30 -34.31
C ARG A 544 -7.94 6.67 -32.91
N ARG A 545 -6.68 7.09 -32.82
CA ARG A 545 -6.06 7.56 -31.55
C ARG A 545 -6.74 8.83 -31.03
N ALA A 546 -7.12 9.76 -31.90
CA ALA A 546 -7.87 10.95 -31.53
C ALA A 546 -9.25 10.59 -30.97
N CYS A 547 -10.03 9.71 -31.61
CA CYS A 547 -11.33 9.26 -31.08
C CYS A 547 -11.20 8.53 -29.74
N ASN A 548 -10.22 7.63 -29.60
CA ASN A 548 -9.91 6.99 -28.31
C ASN A 548 -9.60 8.01 -27.20
N ALA A 549 -8.81 9.05 -27.52
CA ALA A 549 -8.44 10.11 -26.59
C ALA A 549 -9.64 10.98 -26.20
N VAL A 550 -10.40 11.47 -27.18
CA VAL A 550 -11.60 12.28 -26.98
C VAL A 550 -12.61 11.52 -26.13
N PHE A 551 -12.90 10.26 -26.45
CA PHE A 551 -13.79 9.42 -25.63
C PHE A 551 -13.32 9.32 -24.17
N ALA A 552 -12.05 9.00 -23.94
CA ALA A 552 -11.51 8.84 -22.60
C ALA A 552 -11.54 10.14 -21.79
N VAL A 553 -11.08 11.25 -22.39
CA VAL A 553 -11.03 12.56 -21.73
C VAL A 553 -12.44 13.09 -21.46
N SER A 554 -13.35 13.03 -22.44
CA SER A 554 -14.73 13.46 -22.27
C SER A 554 -15.46 12.64 -21.20
N TRP A 555 -15.25 11.32 -21.15
CA TRP A 555 -15.86 10.47 -20.11
C TRP A 555 -15.31 10.79 -18.72
N LEU A 556 -13.98 10.90 -18.57
CA LEU A 556 -13.35 11.20 -17.29
C LEU A 556 -13.77 12.59 -16.78
N VAL A 557 -13.66 13.64 -17.60
CA VAL A 557 -14.07 15.01 -17.23
C VAL A 557 -15.57 15.07 -16.95
N GLY A 558 -16.41 14.46 -17.78
CA GLY A 558 -17.87 14.46 -17.60
C GLY A 558 -18.35 13.74 -16.34
N THR A 559 -17.60 12.73 -15.86
CA THR A 559 -17.97 11.98 -14.64
C THR A 559 -17.27 12.47 -13.38
N ALA A 560 -16.11 13.12 -13.48
CA ALA A 560 -15.27 13.52 -12.34
C ALA A 560 -15.87 14.63 -11.46
N GLY A 561 -16.80 15.45 -11.96
CA GLY A 561 -17.30 16.64 -11.22
C GLY A 561 -17.76 16.33 -9.81
N SER A 562 -18.56 15.28 -9.64
CA SER A 562 -19.07 14.88 -8.32
C SER A 562 -18.01 14.29 -7.38
N LEU A 563 -16.92 13.71 -7.91
CA LEU A 563 -15.77 13.29 -7.11
C LEU A 563 -14.96 14.51 -6.62
N VAL A 564 -14.70 15.44 -7.55
CA VAL A 564 -13.91 16.66 -7.34
C VAL A 564 -14.61 17.59 -6.33
N GLU A 565 -15.93 17.72 -6.43
CA GLU A 565 -16.75 18.45 -5.47
C GLU A 565 -16.73 17.80 -4.08
N ASP A 566 -16.94 16.48 -4.00
CA ASP A 566 -16.97 15.75 -2.72
C ASP A 566 -15.63 15.83 -1.97
N PHE A 567 -14.51 15.64 -2.67
CA PHE A 567 -13.17 15.79 -2.10
C PHE A 567 -12.93 17.20 -1.55
N SER A 568 -13.46 18.22 -2.23
CA SER A 568 -13.33 19.61 -1.80
C SER A 568 -14.23 19.93 -0.61
N ARG A 569 -15.49 19.49 -0.65
CA ARG A 569 -16.50 19.63 0.42
C ARG A 569 -16.03 18.97 1.72
N GLY A 570 -15.53 17.74 1.63
CA GLY A 570 -14.98 16.98 2.76
C GLY A 570 -13.66 17.52 3.31
N GLY A 571 -12.99 18.44 2.61
CA GLY A 571 -11.70 19.00 3.04
C GLY A 571 -10.51 18.06 2.85
N LEU A 572 -10.56 17.16 1.86
CA LEU A 572 -9.44 16.27 1.52
C LEU A 572 -8.13 17.06 1.37
N TRP A 573 -8.24 18.22 0.72
CA TRP A 573 -7.14 19.13 0.39
C TRP A 573 -6.62 19.96 1.57
N PHE A 574 -7.17 19.84 2.78
CA PHE A 574 -6.63 20.52 3.97
C PHE A 574 -5.39 19.81 4.51
N THR A 575 -5.11 18.59 4.05
CA THR A 575 -3.88 17.89 4.42
C THR A 575 -2.69 18.62 3.81
N GLU A 576 -1.79 19.10 4.65
CA GLU A 576 -0.50 19.59 4.17
C GLU A 576 0.35 18.40 3.66
N PRO A 577 0.94 18.50 2.46
CA PRO A 577 1.86 17.48 1.95
C PRO A 577 3.20 17.46 2.74
N LEU A 578 3.40 18.47 3.60
CA LEU A 578 4.51 18.65 4.50
C LEU A 578 4.01 18.71 5.94
N PRO A 579 4.77 18.18 6.92
CA PRO A 579 4.86 18.90 8.18
C PRO A 579 5.53 20.23 7.86
N ILE A 580 4.73 21.28 7.66
CA ILE A 580 5.27 22.63 7.61
C ILE A 580 5.94 22.83 8.97
N ILE A 581 7.27 22.93 8.95
CA ILE A 581 7.99 23.59 10.03
C ILE A 581 7.42 25.00 10.00
N ASP A 582 6.51 25.32 10.93
CA ASP A 582 5.78 26.59 10.94
C ASP A 582 6.77 27.75 11.18
N GLY A 583 7.35 28.17 10.06
CA GLY A 583 8.07 29.42 9.90
C GLY A 583 7.09 30.56 10.14
N GLU A 584 7.06 30.98 11.39
CA GLU A 584 6.70 32.31 11.87
C GLU A 584 5.22 32.73 11.88
N SER A 585 5.01 33.70 12.78
CA SER A 585 3.88 34.62 12.92
C SER A 585 2.56 34.07 13.47
N ARG A 586 2.51 33.96 14.81
CA ARG A 586 1.84 35.03 15.55
C ARG A 586 2.88 36.03 16.02
#